data_AF-A0A354EX85-F1
#
_entry.id   AF-A0A354EX85-F1
#
_cell.length_a   1.000
_cell.length_b   1.000
_cell.length_c   1.000
_cell.angle_alpha   90.00
_cell.angle_beta   90.00
_cell.angle_gamma   90.00
#
_symmetry.space_group_name_H-M   'P 1'
#
loop_
_entity.id
_entity.type
_entity.pdbx_description
1 polymer ?
#
loop_
_entity_poly.entity_id
_entity_poly.type
_entity_poly.pdbx_seq_one_letter_code
_entity_poly.pdbx_strand_id
1 'polypeptide(L)' 'MVLVAYGLNHKTAPLSVREKIALSMDKQDSQLLALVDVPSIHEAAILSTCNRTE' A
#
# COMPACT_ATOMS: atom_id res chain seq x y z
N MET A 1 8.21 -19.09 3.84
CA MET A 1 7.57 -17.95 3.14
C MET A 1 6.70 -17.22 4.15
N VAL A 2 6.92 -15.92 4.34
CA VAL A 2 6.16 -15.10 5.30
C VAL A 2 5.39 -14.05 4.51
N LEU A 3 4.10 -13.93 4.77
CA LEU A 3 3.27 -12.85 4.24
C LEU A 3 3.17 -11.76 5.30
N VAL A 4 3.43 -10.53 4.89
CA VAL A 4 3.33 -9.34 5.75
C VAL A 4 2.30 -8.40 5.12
N ALA A 5 1.34 -7.97 5.92
CA ALA A 5 0.46 -6.85 5.58
C ALA A 5 0.96 -5.62 6.32
N TYR A 6 1.23 -4.53 5.61
CA TYR A 6 1.76 -3.29 6.17
C TYR A 6 1.00 -2.10 5.60
N GLY A 7 0.41 -1.27 6.45
CA GLY A 7 -0.35 -0.13 5.99
C GLY A 7 -1.15 0.56 7.08
N LEU A 8 -2.09 1.42 6.67
CA LEU A 8 -2.97 2.16 7.57
C LEU A 8 -4.43 1.87 7.24
N ASN A 9 -5.28 1.88 8.27
CA ASN A 9 -6.72 1.72 8.12
C ASN A 9 -7.49 2.69 9.02
N HIS A 10 -8.80 2.78 8.82
CA HIS A 10 -9.69 3.67 9.56
C HIS A 10 -9.72 3.46 11.08
N LYS A 11 -9.26 2.30 11.59
CA LYS A 11 -9.21 2.03 13.04
C LYS A 11 -8.00 2.68 13.70
N THR A 12 -6.90 2.84 12.96
CA THR A 12 -5.61 3.30 13.49
C THR A 12 -5.19 4.67 12.97
N ALA A 13 -5.77 5.15 11.87
CA ALA A 13 -5.41 6.44 11.27
C ALA A 13 -6.66 7.27 10.87
N PRO A 14 -6.68 8.57 11.22
CA PRO A 14 -7.74 9.48 10.79
C PRO A 14 -7.70 9.69 9.26
N LEU A 15 -8.82 10.16 8.70
CA LEU A 15 -8.97 10.35 7.25
C LEU A 15 -7.87 11.25 6.66
N SER A 16 -7.55 12.35 7.32
CA SER A 16 -6.51 13.31 6.88
C SER A 16 -5.11 12.73 6.77
N VAL A 17 -4.82 11.62 7.44
CA VAL A 17 -3.56 10.87 7.29
C VAL A 17 -3.68 9.87 6.15
N ARG A 18 -4.81 9.18 6.03
CA ARG A 18 -5.05 8.19 4.97
C ARG A 18 -5.09 8.81 3.58
N GLU A 19 -5.63 10.01 3.42
CA GLU A 19 -5.64 10.73 2.15
C GLU A 19 -4.23 11.04 1.62
N LYS A 20 -3.24 11.19 2.50
CA LYS A 20 -1.84 11.45 2.11
C LYS A 20 -1.14 10.24 1.52
N ILE A 21 -1.62 9.04 1.85
CA ILE A 21 -1.05 7.78 1.36
C ILE A 21 -1.96 7.08 0.35
N ALA A 22 -3.15 7.65 0.09
CA ALA A 22 -4.10 7.10 -0.85
C ALA A 22 -3.45 6.99 -2.24
N LEU A 23 -3.50 5.79 -2.79
CA LEU A 23 -2.89 5.50 -4.07
C LEU A 23 -3.80 5.94 -5.22
N SER A 24 -3.27 6.75 -6.14
CA SER A 24 -3.93 7.09 -7.40
C SER A 24 -3.75 5.94 -8.40
N MET A 25 -4.79 5.64 -9.18
CA MET A 25 -4.79 4.55 -10.18
C MET A 25 -3.61 4.67 -11.15
N ASP A 26 -3.28 5.90 -11.58
CA ASP A 26 -2.20 6.16 -12.54
C ASP A 26 -0.79 5.82 -12.02
N LYS A 27 -0.61 5.69 -10.70
CA LYS A 27 0.68 5.40 -10.06
C LYS A 27 0.79 3.95 -9.58
N GLN A 28 -0.30 3.19 -9.62
CA GLN A 28 -0.38 1.88 -9.00
C GLN A 28 0.65 0.91 -9.55
N ASP A 29 0.81 0.83 -10.87
CA ASP A 29 1.78 -0.07 -11.51
C ASP A 29 3.21 0.32 -11.16
N SER A 30 3.55 1.61 -11.22
CA SER A 30 4.90 2.10 -10.90
C SER A 30 5.29 1.85 -9.44
N GLN A 31 4.34 1.95 -8.51
CA GLN A 31 4.61 1.71 -7.08
C GLN A 31 4.69 0.22 -6.77
N LEU A 32 3.90 -0.61 -7.44
CA LEU A 32 3.98 -2.06 -7.31
C LEU A 32 5.33 -2.56 -7.83
N LEU A 33 5.78 -2.09 -8.99
CA LEU A 33 7.09 -2.42 -9.55
C LEU A 33 8.22 -1.98 -8.63
N ALA A 34 8.14 -0.77 -8.07
CA ALA A 34 9.12 -0.28 -7.11
C ALA A 34 9.21 -1.13 -5.83
N LEU A 35 8.10 -1.74 -5.39
CA LEU A 35 8.10 -2.68 -4.25
C LEU A 35 8.79 -3.99 -4.62
N VAL A 36 8.51 -4.54 -5.80
CA VAL A 36 9.11 -5.82 -6.24
C VAL A 36 10.60 -5.66 -6.58
N ASP A 37 11.07 -4.46 -6.92
CA ASP A 37 12.49 -4.15 -7.10
C ASP A 37 13.31 -4.20 -5.80
N VAL A 38 12.67 -4.27 -4.63
CA VAL A 38 13.36 -4.42 -3.34
C VAL A 38 13.87 -5.85 -3.21
N PRO A 39 15.20 -6.10 -3.01
CA PRO A 39 15.79 -7.45 -3.06
C PRO A 39 15.21 -8.50 -2.11
N SER A 40 14.50 -8.08 -1.06
CA SER A 40 13.88 -8.97 -0.07
C SER A 40 12.40 -9.26 -0.34
N ILE A 41 11.78 -8.57 -1.29
CA ILE A 41 10.37 -8.71 -1.66
C ILE A 41 10.30 -9.59 -2.90
N HIS A 42 9.62 -10.74 -2.78
CA HIS A 42 9.46 -11.68 -3.89
C HIS A 42 8.20 -11.36 -4.70
N GLU A 43 7.14 -10.99 -3.99
CA GLU A 43 5.84 -10.65 -4.54
C GLU A 43 5.24 -9.52 -3.69
N ALA A 44 4.42 -8.69 -4.31
CA ALA A 44 3.72 -7.61 -3.65
C ALA A 44 2.30 -7.47 -4.23
N ALA A 45 1.40 -6.91 -3.42
CA ALA A 45 0.08 -6.47 -3.84
C ALA A 45 -0.22 -5.15 -3.11
N ILE A 46 -0.99 -4.28 -3.75
CA ILE A 46 -1.43 -3.02 -3.14
C ILE A 46 -2.96 -3.03 -3.08
N LEU A 47 -3.51 -2.72 -1.91
CA LEU A 47 -4.94 -2.56 -1.65
C LEU A 47 -5.21 -1.14 -1.13
N SER A 48 -5.63 -0.25 -2.03
CA SER A 48 -6.01 1.12 -1.70
C SER A 48 -7.52 1.31 -1.86
N THR A 49 -8.20 1.65 -0.78
CA THR A 49 -9.65 1.90 -0.72
C THR A 49 -9.94 3.13 0.15
N CYS A 50 -11.20 3.54 0.26
CA CYS A 50 -11.59 4.62 1.16
C CYS A 50 -11.34 4.34 2.66
N ASN A 51 -11.11 3.07 3.05
CA ASN A 51 -11.01 2.66 4.46
C ASN A 51 -9.62 2.15 4.87
N ARG A 52 -8.75 1.87 3.90
CA ARG A 52 -7.39 1.36 4.12
C ARG A 52 -6.51 1.57 2.89
N THR A 53 -5.21 1.69 3.13
CA THR A 53 -4.16 1.53 2.13
C THR A 53 -3.10 0.61 2.73
N GLU A 54 -2.95 -0.56 2.12
CA GLU A 54 -2.09 -1.68 2.55
C GLU A 54 -1.37 -2.28 1.35
#